data_AF-A0A377Q214-F1
#
_entry.id   AF-A0A377Q214-F1
#
_cell.length_a   1.000
_cell.length_b   1.000
_cell.length_c   1.000
_cell.angle_alpha   90.00
_cell.angle_beta   90.00
_cell.angle_gamma   90.00
#
_symmetry.space_group_name_H-M   'P 1'
#
loop_
_entity.id
_entity.type
_entity.pdbx_description
1 polymer ?
#
loop_
_entity_poly.entity_id
_entity_poly.type
_entity_poly.pdbx_seq_one_letter_code
_entity_poly.pdbx_strand_id
1 'polypeptide(L)'
;MSRLTALALIALCCLAALLIAINLHQGQKHTAELLQIELNASEQDKAQQAALLEQLYKASSDNDAAQADLRSSIESVNSALLKNKRAMEQIKNESKEVRDWADARLPADIARLRQRPEIASGAAYRDWLSHRDSLPPASEPSPNKRRAESSD
;
A
#
# COMPACT_ATOMS: atom_id res chain seq x y z
N MET A 1 18.26 72.41 -63.71
CA MET A 1 17.72 71.03 -63.63
C MET A 1 18.51 70.12 -62.68
N SER A 2 19.83 70.32 -62.50
CA SER A 2 20.69 69.51 -61.61
C SER A 2 20.37 69.54 -60.10
N ARG A 3 19.80 70.62 -59.56
CA ARG A 3 19.47 70.72 -58.12
C ARG A 3 18.23 69.92 -57.73
N LEU A 4 17.25 69.84 -58.62
CA LEU A 4 16.01 69.07 -58.39
C LEU A 4 16.28 67.56 -58.44
N THR A 5 17.14 67.11 -59.36
CA THR A 5 17.54 65.70 -59.44
C THR A 5 18.39 65.29 -58.23
N ALA A 6 19.27 66.17 -57.74
CA ALA A 6 20.03 65.93 -56.51
C ALA A 6 19.12 65.81 -55.28
N LEU A 7 18.14 66.72 -55.12
CA LEU A 7 17.17 66.64 -54.02
C LEU A 7 16.30 65.37 -54.10
N ALA A 8 15.87 64.98 -55.30
CA ALA A 8 15.10 63.76 -55.51
C ALA A 8 15.89 62.49 -55.14
N LEU A 9 17.19 62.44 -55.49
CA LEU A 9 18.07 61.33 -55.11
C LEU A 9 18.29 61.24 -53.60
N ILE A 10 18.48 62.39 -52.94
CA ILE A 10 18.63 62.43 -51.47
C ILE A 10 17.34 61.94 -50.80
N ALA A 11 16.18 62.41 -51.25
CA ALA A 11 14.90 61.98 -50.73
C ALA A 11 14.69 60.46 -50.90
N LEU A 12 15.04 59.92 -52.07
CA LEU A 12 14.99 58.48 -52.34
C LEU A 12 15.91 57.68 -51.40
N CYS A 13 17.14 58.14 -51.19
CA CYS A 13 18.08 57.51 -50.26
C CYS A 13 17.58 57.54 -48.81
N CYS A 14 17.00 58.66 -48.36
CA CYS A 14 16.41 58.76 -47.03
C CYS A 14 15.23 57.80 -46.85
N LEU A 15 14.38 57.67 -47.88
CA LEU A 15 13.24 56.77 -47.87
C LEU A 15 13.68 55.30 -47.85
N ALA A 16 14.71 54.95 -48.63
CA ALA A 16 15.32 53.63 -48.62
C ALA A 16 15.95 53.30 -47.24
N ALA A 17 16.67 54.24 -46.63
CA ALA A 17 17.26 54.05 -45.30
C ALA A 17 16.19 53.85 -44.21
N LEU A 18 15.08 54.61 -44.27
CA LEU A 18 13.94 54.45 -43.38
C LEU A 18 13.29 53.07 -43.50
N LEU A 19 13.08 52.58 -44.71
CA LEU A 19 12.50 51.26 -44.96
C LEU A 19 13.38 50.13 -44.43
N ILE A 20 14.70 50.23 -44.59
CA ILE A 20 15.65 49.25 -44.04
C ILE A 20 15.64 49.27 -42.51
N ALA A 21 15.64 50.47 -41.91
CA ALA A 21 15.59 50.61 -40.46
C ALA A 21 14.31 50.02 -39.86
N ILE A 22 13.16 50.24 -40.50
CA ILE A 22 11.88 49.67 -40.09
C ILE A 22 11.89 48.13 -40.18
N ASN A 23 12.39 47.57 -41.28
CA ASN A 23 12.49 46.11 -41.45
C ASN A 23 13.40 45.46 -40.39
N LEU A 24 14.57 46.03 -40.13
CA LEU A 24 15.47 45.53 -39.08
C LEU A 24 14.82 45.59 -37.70
N HIS A 25 14.14 46.70 -37.39
CA HIS A 25 13.51 46.88 -36.09
C HIS A 25 12.32 45.93 -35.88
N GLN A 26 11.54 45.66 -36.93
CA GLN A 26 10.46 44.66 -36.90
C GLN A 26 11.02 43.24 -36.77
N GLY A 27 12.09 42.92 -37.50
CA GLY A 27 12.76 41.62 -37.41
C GLY A 27 13.30 41.33 -36.00
N GLN A 28 13.91 42.31 -35.34
CA GLN A 28 14.41 42.15 -33.96
C GLN A 28 13.30 41.98 -32.92
N LYS A 29 12.12 42.57 -33.14
CA LYS A 29 10.98 42.38 -32.23
C LYS A 29 10.44 40.96 -32.30
N HIS A 30 10.27 40.43 -33.51
CA HIS A 30 9.79 39.06 -33.68
C HIS A 30 10.75 38.03 -33.10
N THR A 31 12.07 38.20 -33.25
CA THR A 31 13.05 37.29 -32.64
C THR A 31 13.07 37.40 -31.12
N ALA A 32 12.94 38.60 -30.56
CA ALA A 32 12.84 38.80 -29.12
C ALA A 32 11.57 38.17 -28.53
N GLU A 33 10.43 38.27 -29.22
CA GLU A 33 9.18 37.62 -28.82
C GLU A 33 9.30 36.09 -28.83
N LEU A 34 9.91 35.50 -29.87
CA LEU A 34 10.12 34.06 -29.95
C LEU A 34 11.04 33.57 -28.82
N LEU A 35 12.13 34.28 -28.54
CA LEU A 35 13.03 33.94 -27.43
C LEU A 35 12.32 34.04 -26.07
N GLN A 36 11.45 35.03 -25.88
CA GLN A 36 10.65 35.16 -24.67
C GLN A 36 9.65 34.01 -24.52
N ILE A 37 8.98 33.61 -25.60
CA ILE A 37 8.06 32.46 -25.59
C ILE A 37 8.83 31.17 -25.23
N GLU A 38 10.00 30.94 -25.84
CA GLU A 38 10.84 29.78 -25.55
C GLU A 38 11.33 29.77 -24.10
N LEU A 39 11.78 30.92 -23.58
CA LEU A 39 12.20 31.05 -22.18
C LEU A 39 11.03 30.76 -21.23
N ASN A 40 9.87 31.35 -21.47
CA ASN A 40 8.68 31.11 -20.64
C ASN A 40 8.24 29.64 -20.70
N ALA A 41 8.30 29.00 -21.88
CA ALA A 41 8.02 27.58 -22.02
C ALA A 41 9.02 26.73 -21.24
N SER A 42 10.32 27.04 -21.33
CA SER A 42 11.38 26.35 -20.58
C SER A 42 11.23 26.54 -19.06
N GLU A 43 10.88 27.74 -18.60
CA GLU A 43 10.61 28.01 -17.18
C GLU A 43 9.39 27.25 -16.69
N GLN A 44 8.32 27.20 -17.50
CA GLN A 44 7.12 26.45 -17.18
C GLN A 44 7.40 24.93 -17.10
N ASP A 45 8.19 24.39 -18.03
CA ASP A 45 8.61 22.98 -18.01
C ASP A 45 9.45 22.66 -16.76
N LYS A 46 10.37 23.55 -16.38
CA LYS A 46 11.14 23.40 -15.14
C LYS A 46 10.25 23.46 -13.91
N ALA A 47 9.28 24.37 -13.88
CA ALA A 47 8.33 24.47 -12.77
C ALA A 47 7.47 23.21 -12.65
N GLN A 48 7.02 22.64 -13.79
CA GLN A 48 6.29 21.37 -13.81
C GLN A 48 7.16 20.21 -13.32
N GLN A 49 8.42 20.13 -13.77
CA GLN A 49 9.36 19.11 -13.33
C GLN A 49 9.65 19.22 -11.84
N ALA A 50 9.84 20.44 -11.31
CA ALA A 50 10.04 20.67 -9.88
C ALA A 50 8.83 20.21 -9.06
N ALA A 51 7.61 20.55 -9.51
CA ALA A 51 6.38 20.10 -8.85
C ALA A 51 6.23 18.56 -8.90
N LEU A 52 6.60 17.93 -10.01
CA LEU A 52 6.59 16.46 -10.13
C LEU A 52 7.62 15.81 -9.19
N LEU A 53 8.83 16.36 -9.12
CA LEU A 53 9.87 15.89 -8.21
C LEU A 53 9.45 16.00 -6.75
N GLU A 54 8.78 17.10 -6.37
CA GLU A 54 8.23 17.27 -5.03
C GLU A 54 7.17 16.20 -4.72
N GLN A 55 6.26 15.94 -5.66
CA GLN A 55 5.25 14.88 -5.51
C GLN A 55 5.87 13.49 -5.39
N LEU A 56 6.86 13.18 -6.23
CA LEU A 56 7.57 11.89 -6.18
C LEU A 56 8.35 11.73 -4.88
N TYR A 57 9.02 12.78 -4.41
CA TYR A 57 9.73 12.77 -3.15
C TYR A 57 8.78 12.51 -1.99
N LYS A 58 7.64 13.22 -1.95
CA LYS A 58 6.62 13.01 -0.92
C LYS A 58 6.07 11.58 -0.94
N ALA A 59 5.70 11.08 -2.12
CA ALA A 59 5.20 9.72 -2.27
C ALA A 59 6.25 8.67 -1.84
N SER A 60 7.53 8.88 -2.16
CA SER A 60 8.62 8.02 -1.70
C SER A 60 8.78 8.05 -0.19
N SER A 61 8.76 9.24 0.41
CA SER A 61 8.87 9.41 1.86
C SER A 61 7.72 8.73 2.60
N ASP A 62 6.49 8.88 2.10
CA ASP A 62 5.31 8.24 2.67
C ASP A 62 5.39 6.71 2.52
N ASN A 63 5.91 6.23 1.39
CA ASN A 63 6.12 4.80 1.16
C ASN A 63 7.17 4.22 2.11
N ASP A 64 8.30 4.91 2.31
CA ASP A 64 9.36 4.50 3.22
C ASP A 64 8.86 4.43 4.67
N ALA A 65 8.04 5.40 5.09
CA ALA A 65 7.41 5.41 6.41
C ALA A 65 6.44 4.21 6.57
N ALA A 66 5.59 3.96 5.57
CA ALA A 66 4.68 2.82 5.58
C ALA A 66 5.43 1.47 5.59
N GLN A 67 6.54 1.36 4.86
CA GLN A 67 7.40 0.17 4.89
C GLN A 67 8.06 -0.03 6.26
N ALA A 68 8.52 1.04 6.91
CA ALA A 68 9.11 0.95 8.25
C ALA A 68 8.08 0.47 9.27
N ASP A 69 6.85 0.99 9.20
CA ASP A 69 5.75 0.57 10.07
C ASP A 69 5.36 -0.90 9.84
N LEU A 70 5.30 -1.35 8.59
CA LEU A 70 5.04 -2.74 8.25
C LEU A 70 6.14 -3.67 8.81
N ARG A 71 7.40 -3.29 8.69
CA ARG A 71 8.53 -4.07 9.26
C ARG A 71 8.44 -4.15 10.78
N SER A 72 8.10 -3.04 11.45
CA SER A 72 7.89 -3.03 12.90
C SER A 72 6.75 -3.96 13.31
N SER A 73 5.64 -3.94 12.57
CA SER A 73 4.50 -4.82 12.78
C SER A 73 4.85 -6.30 12.61
N ILE A 74 5.61 -6.64 11.57
CA ILE A 74 6.10 -8.01 11.34
C ILE A 74 6.99 -8.47 12.50
N GLU A 75 7.92 -7.63 12.96
CA GLU A 75 8.81 -7.96 14.07
C GLU A 75 8.02 -8.19 15.36
N SER A 76 7.05 -7.31 15.65
CA SER A 76 6.14 -7.45 16.78
C SER A 76 5.38 -8.79 16.73
N VAL A 77 4.78 -9.12 15.59
CA VAL A 77 4.06 -10.39 15.40
C VAL A 77 4.99 -11.60 15.55
N ASN A 78 6.19 -11.56 14.98
CA ASN A 78 7.18 -12.64 15.12
C ASN A 78 7.59 -12.83 16.58
N SER A 79 7.83 -11.75 17.31
CA SER A 79 8.20 -11.79 18.73
C SER A 79 7.08 -12.42 19.57
N ALA A 80 5.82 -12.06 19.31
CA ALA A 80 4.66 -12.62 19.97
C ALA A 80 4.50 -14.11 19.66
N LEU A 81 4.70 -14.50 18.39
CA LEU A 81 4.64 -15.89 17.96
C LEU A 81 5.73 -16.75 18.64
N LEU A 82 6.96 -16.25 18.70
CA LEU A 82 8.07 -16.90 19.39
C LEU A 82 7.77 -17.07 20.89
N LYS A 83 7.20 -16.05 21.53
CA LYS A 83 6.79 -16.12 22.94
C LYS A 83 5.69 -17.15 23.15
N ASN A 84 4.66 -17.15 22.31
CA ASN A 84 3.56 -18.10 22.38
C ASN A 84 4.07 -19.54 22.18
N LYS A 85 4.92 -19.77 21.18
CA LYS A 85 5.56 -21.06 20.93
C LYS A 85 6.35 -21.55 22.14
N ARG A 86 7.19 -20.68 22.74
CA ARG A 86 7.95 -21.04 23.95
C ARG A 86 7.03 -21.38 25.12
N ALA A 87 5.99 -20.60 25.35
CA ALA A 87 5.03 -20.87 26.42
C ALA A 87 4.31 -22.22 26.22
N MET A 88 3.92 -22.55 24.98
CA MET A 88 3.30 -23.83 24.65
C MET A 88 4.27 -25.00 24.85
N GLU A 89 5.52 -24.86 24.40
CA GLU A 89 6.57 -25.86 24.65
C GLU A 89 6.85 -26.04 26.14
N GLN A 90 6.85 -24.95 26.91
CA GLN A 90 7.03 -24.98 28.35
C GLN A 90 5.88 -25.74 29.04
N ILE A 91 4.63 -25.41 28.75
CA ILE A 91 3.45 -26.11 29.31
C ILE A 91 3.50 -27.61 29.00
N LYS A 92 3.87 -27.96 27.77
CA LYS A 92 4.02 -29.36 27.33
C LYS A 92 5.16 -30.09 28.05
N ASN A 93 6.28 -29.41 28.30
CA ASN A 93 7.47 -30.03 28.89
C ASN A 93 7.42 -30.07 30.43
N GLU A 94 6.73 -29.13 31.07
CA GLU A 94 6.68 -29.06 32.53
C GLU A 94 5.49 -29.84 33.12
N SER A 95 4.35 -29.91 32.41
CA SER A 95 3.18 -30.63 32.91
C SER A 95 3.16 -32.09 32.46
N LYS A 96 3.45 -33.00 33.40
CA LYS A 96 3.24 -34.45 33.19
C LYS A 96 1.77 -34.76 32.90
N GLU A 97 0.85 -34.09 33.56
CA GLU A 97 -0.59 -34.23 33.34
C GLU A 97 -0.98 -33.90 31.89
N VAL A 98 -0.46 -32.81 31.33
CA VAL A 98 -0.72 -32.43 29.93
C VAL A 98 -0.13 -33.45 28.96
N ARG A 99 1.05 -34.01 29.24
CA ARG A 99 1.61 -35.11 28.43
C ARG A 99 0.74 -36.36 28.49
N ASP A 100 0.39 -36.80 29.69
CA ASP A 100 -0.43 -37.99 29.89
C ASP A 100 -1.80 -37.83 29.21
N TRP A 101 -2.39 -36.62 29.22
CA TRP A 101 -3.64 -36.31 28.53
C TRP A 101 -3.51 -36.23 27.00
N ALA A 102 -2.36 -35.77 26.50
CA ALA A 102 -2.06 -35.72 25.06
C ALA A 102 -1.81 -37.12 24.47
N ASP A 103 -1.22 -38.02 25.25
CA ASP A 103 -0.98 -39.42 24.87
C ASP A 103 -2.23 -40.31 25.08
N ALA A 104 -3.20 -39.85 25.88
CA ALA A 104 -4.48 -40.53 26.06
C ALA A 104 -5.35 -40.45 24.78
N ARG A 105 -6.04 -41.55 24.47
CA ARG A 105 -6.98 -41.59 23.33
C ARG A 105 -8.09 -40.56 23.56
N LEU A 106 -8.22 -39.60 22.63
CA LEU A 106 -9.26 -38.58 22.70
C LEU A 106 -10.65 -39.24 22.84
N PRO A 107 -11.48 -38.80 23.80
CA PRO A 107 -12.87 -39.22 23.90
C PRO A 107 -13.60 -39.05 22.56
N ALA A 108 -14.46 -40.02 22.21
CA ALA A 108 -15.16 -40.03 20.92
C ALA A 108 -15.95 -38.74 20.66
N ASP A 109 -16.50 -38.12 21.71
CA ASP A 109 -17.26 -36.87 21.62
C ASP A 109 -16.39 -35.69 21.17
N ILE A 110 -15.16 -35.61 21.69
CA ILE A 110 -14.19 -34.57 21.31
C ILE A 110 -13.62 -34.85 19.91
N ALA A 111 -13.37 -36.13 19.60
CA ALA A 111 -12.94 -36.52 18.25
C ALA A 111 -14.00 -36.17 17.19
N ARG A 112 -15.29 -36.36 17.48
CA ARG A 112 -16.41 -35.99 16.61
C ARG A 112 -16.50 -34.50 16.36
N LEU A 113 -16.11 -33.66 17.33
CA LEU A 113 -16.02 -32.21 17.14
C LEU A 113 -14.86 -31.82 16.20
N ARG A 114 -13.75 -32.55 16.20
CA ARG A 114 -12.65 -32.26 15.27
C ARG A 114 -12.86 -32.86 13.88
N GLN A 115 -13.76 -33.84 13.77
CA GLN A 115 -14.11 -34.47 12.51
C GLN A 115 -14.81 -33.45 11.61
N ARG A 116 -14.05 -32.90 10.67
CA ARG A 116 -14.56 -31.93 9.70
C ARG A 116 -15.26 -32.71 8.58
N PRO A 117 -16.55 -32.48 8.32
CA PRO A 117 -17.20 -33.09 7.17
C PRO A 117 -16.57 -32.56 5.87
N GLU A 118 -16.69 -33.34 4.78
CA GLU A 118 -16.30 -32.87 3.45
C GLU A 118 -17.24 -31.73 3.04
N ILE A 119 -16.75 -30.51 3.21
CA ILE A 119 -17.48 -29.31 2.85
C ILE A 119 -17.03 -28.90 1.46
N ALA A 120 -17.85 -29.22 0.45
CA ALA A 120 -17.52 -29.02 -0.96
C ALA A 120 -17.63 -27.55 -1.44
N SER A 121 -18.19 -26.63 -0.64
CA SER A 121 -18.34 -25.22 -1.03
C SER A 121 -18.42 -24.24 0.16
N GLY A 122 -18.15 -22.95 -0.08
CA GLY A 122 -18.21 -21.91 0.95
C GLY A 122 -19.62 -21.65 1.52
N ALA A 123 -20.67 -21.87 0.73
CA ALA A 123 -22.05 -21.81 1.21
C ALA A 123 -22.36 -22.99 2.16
N ALA A 124 -21.90 -24.20 1.81
CA ALA A 124 -21.99 -25.37 2.67
C ALA A 124 -21.15 -25.20 3.97
N TYR A 125 -20.06 -24.43 3.93
CA TYR A 125 -19.28 -24.12 5.13
C TYR A 125 -20.05 -23.25 6.11
N ARG A 126 -20.69 -22.18 5.60
CA ARG A 126 -21.50 -21.28 6.41
C ARG A 126 -22.72 -21.98 7.00
N ASP A 127 -23.38 -22.82 6.21
CA ASP A 127 -24.53 -23.60 6.65
C ASP A 127 -24.15 -24.65 7.72
N TRP A 128 -22.99 -25.30 7.56
CA TRP A 128 -22.45 -26.21 8.58
C TRP A 128 -22.12 -25.48 9.89
N LEU A 129 -21.57 -24.26 9.83
CA LEU A 129 -21.29 -23.47 11.03
C LEU A 129 -22.55 -23.06 11.79
N SER A 130 -23.61 -22.65 11.09
CA SER A 130 -24.87 -22.24 11.74
C SER A 130 -25.63 -23.40 12.41
N HIS A 131 -25.43 -24.63 11.96
CA HIS A 131 -26.00 -25.83 12.59
C HIS A 131 -25.17 -26.34 13.77
N ARG A 132 -23.99 -25.77 14.03
CA ARG A 132 -23.02 -26.26 15.00
C ARG A 132 -23.17 -25.69 16.42
N ASP A 133 -24.02 -24.66 16.60
CA ASP A 133 -24.25 -24.00 17.90
C ASP A 133 -25.01 -24.87 18.91
N SER A 134 -25.64 -25.97 18.49
CA SER A 134 -26.21 -26.94 19.41
C SER A 134 -25.15 -27.96 19.85
N LEU A 135 -24.35 -27.59 20.85
CA LEU A 135 -23.66 -28.57 21.70
C LEU A 135 -24.74 -29.51 22.27
N PRO A 136 -24.66 -30.84 22.05
CA PRO A 136 -25.52 -31.76 22.76
C PRO A 136 -25.32 -31.54 24.26
N PRO A 137 -26.38 -31.60 25.09
CA PRO A 137 -26.21 -31.55 26.55
C PRO A 137 -25.18 -32.61 26.93
N ALA A 138 -24.25 -32.24 27.83
CA ALA A 138 -23.27 -33.18 28.34
C ALA A 138 -23.99 -34.44 28.81
N SER A 139 -23.78 -35.55 28.11
CA SER A 139 -24.35 -36.84 28.51
C SER A 139 -23.97 -37.06 29.97
N GLU A 140 -24.97 -37.39 30.79
CA GLU A 140 -24.85 -37.56 32.24
C GLU A 140 -23.59 -38.34 32.62
N PRO A 141 -22.96 -38.01 33.76
CA PRO A 141 -21.81 -38.76 34.22
C PRO A 141 -22.22 -40.22 34.33
N SER A 142 -21.52 -41.08 33.58
CA SER A 142 -21.62 -42.54 33.71
C SER A 142 -21.72 -42.88 35.19
N PRO A 143 -22.70 -43.71 35.61
CA PRO A 143 -22.82 -44.11 36.99
C PRO A 143 -21.59 -44.95 37.31
N ASN A 144 -20.54 -44.28 37.77
CA ASN A 144 -19.46 -44.91 38.50
C ASN A 144 -20.17 -45.62 39.64
N LYS A 145 -20.15 -46.95 39.58
CA LYS A 145 -20.73 -47.84 40.57
C LYS A 145 -20.35 -47.30 41.93
N ARG A 146 -21.33 -46.67 42.56
CA ARG A 146 -21.56 -46.55 43.99
C ARG A 146 -20.66 -47.54 44.72
N ARG A 147 -19.60 -47.01 45.34
CA ARG A 147 -19.31 -47.23 46.76
C ARG A 147 -20.12 -48.42 47.28
N ALA A 148 -19.58 -49.61 47.17
CA ALA A 148 -20.00 -50.72 48.01
C ALA A 148 -19.50 -50.37 49.42
N GLU A 149 -20.17 -49.42 50.07
CA GLU A 149 -20.38 -49.47 51.50
C GLU A 149 -21.55 -50.44 51.71
N SER A 150 -21.22 -51.63 52.19
CA SER A 150 -21.99 -52.37 53.18
C SER A 150 -20.93 -52.89 54.16
N SER A 151 -20.73 -52.23 55.29
CA SER A 151 -21.44 -52.49 56.55
C SER A 151 -21.03 -53.84 57.17
N ASP A 152 -20.39 -53.71 58.34
CA ASP A 152 -20.15 -54.69 59.42
C ASP A 152 -19.44 -56.03 59.13
#